data_AF-Q9BYG7-F1
#
_entry.id   AF-Q9BYG7-F1
#
_cell.length_a   1.000
_cell.length_b   1.000
_cell.length_c   1.000
_cell.angle_alpha   90.00
_cell.angle_beta   90.00
_cell.angle_gamma   90.00
#
_symmetry.space_group_name_H-M   'P 1'
#
loop_
_entity.id
_entity.type
_entity.pdbx_description
1 polymer ?
#
loop_
_entity_poly.entity_id
_entity_poly.type
_entity_poly.pdbx_seq_one_letter_code
_entity_poly.pdbx_strand_id
1 'polypeptide(L)'
;MDQRQRRILGQPLSIPTSQPKQKRTSMISFFSKVSWKLRFQKREPLKNVFFILAERARDPSAKKRHMAMRNLGTMAYEAPDKVRKYKKIVLDLLVYGLYDPVNLEVIHESMKTLTVVLGKIQGKGLGSFFIDITLQTRTLLDDENDSLRYSAFVLFGQLAAFAGRKWKKFFTSQVKQTRDSLLIHLQDRNPQVAKACKTTFQACSPYLKLKEEYSFQSEEDQRNTKLYQQLSHYHPEILQFFYANKIL
;
A
#
# COMPACT_ATOMS: atom_id res chain seq x y z
N MET A 1 -68.17 -17.52 -52.58
CA MET A 1 -68.09 -16.88 -53.90
C MET A 1 -66.63 -16.82 -54.31
N ASP A 2 -66.41 -17.16 -55.57
CA ASP A 2 -65.14 -17.42 -56.26
C ASP A 2 -64.35 -16.13 -56.51
N GLN A 3 -63.02 -16.13 -56.38
CA GLN A 3 -62.12 -15.56 -57.39
C GLN A 3 -60.63 -15.74 -57.04
N ARG A 4 -59.98 -16.43 -57.97
CA ARG A 4 -58.54 -16.70 -58.10
C ARG A 4 -57.74 -15.42 -58.31
N GLN A 5 -56.61 -15.29 -57.62
CA GLN A 5 -55.42 -14.68 -58.22
C GLN A 5 -54.15 -15.45 -57.80
N ARG A 6 -53.41 -15.84 -58.84
CA ARG A 6 -52.26 -16.74 -58.89
C ARG A 6 -50.96 -15.98 -58.61
N ARG A 7 -50.00 -16.69 -57.98
CA ARG A 7 -48.53 -16.73 -58.21
C ARG A 7 -47.81 -15.36 -58.14
N ILE A 8 -46.67 -15.19 -57.46
CA ILE A 8 -45.33 -15.59 -57.93
C ILE A 8 -44.33 -15.29 -56.78
N LEU A 9 -43.58 -16.31 -56.37
CA LEU A 9 -42.13 -16.36 -56.05
C LEU A 9 -41.46 -15.28 -55.15
N GLY A 10 -41.06 -15.70 -53.94
CA GLY A 10 -39.70 -15.51 -53.38
C GLY A 10 -39.34 -14.20 -52.67
N GLN A 11 -39.47 -14.16 -51.33
CA GLN A 11 -38.73 -13.25 -50.44
C GLN A 11 -38.41 -13.94 -49.10
N PRO A 12 -37.16 -13.91 -48.58
CA PRO A 12 -36.81 -14.50 -47.29
C PRO A 12 -36.70 -13.47 -46.14
N LEU A 13 -36.88 -13.99 -44.91
CA LEU A 13 -36.41 -13.50 -43.61
C LEU A 13 -37.05 -12.23 -43.01
N SER A 14 -37.83 -12.43 -41.93
CA SER A 14 -37.96 -11.47 -40.82
C SER A 14 -38.02 -12.21 -39.48
N ILE A 15 -37.16 -11.77 -38.56
CA ILE A 15 -36.94 -12.23 -37.19
C ILE A 15 -38.11 -11.78 -36.29
N PRO A 16 -38.52 -12.56 -35.28
CA PRO A 16 -39.12 -11.98 -34.08
C PRO A 16 -38.36 -12.35 -32.78
N THR A 17 -37.78 -11.32 -32.18
CA THR A 17 -37.98 -10.89 -30.78
C THR A 17 -38.02 -11.94 -29.66
N SER A 18 -36.87 -12.15 -28.99
CA SER A 18 -36.78 -12.23 -27.52
C SER A 18 -35.32 -12.40 -27.07
N GLN A 19 -34.71 -11.38 -26.46
CA GLN A 19 -33.43 -11.51 -25.75
C GLN A 19 -33.55 -10.82 -24.37
N PRO A 20 -33.32 -11.53 -23.26
CA PRO A 20 -33.28 -10.93 -21.94
C PRO A 20 -31.94 -10.20 -21.73
N LYS A 21 -31.98 -9.08 -20.99
CA LYS A 21 -30.84 -8.25 -20.61
C LYS A 21 -29.87 -9.01 -19.69
N GLN A 22 -28.98 -9.82 -20.26
CA GLN A 22 -27.80 -10.39 -19.58
C GLN A 22 -26.65 -10.53 -20.58
N LYS A 23 -25.86 -9.47 -20.86
CA LYS A 23 -24.60 -9.62 -21.64
C LYS A 23 -23.59 -8.47 -21.61
N ARG A 24 -23.64 -7.51 -20.68
CA ARG A 24 -22.64 -6.40 -20.63
C ARG A 24 -21.67 -6.36 -19.46
N THR A 25 -21.77 -7.28 -18.50
CA THR A 25 -20.92 -7.24 -17.28
C THR A 25 -19.76 -8.26 -17.29
N SER A 26 -19.67 -9.14 -18.30
CA SER A 26 -18.71 -10.27 -18.27
C SER A 26 -17.33 -10.03 -18.92
N MET A 27 -17.09 -8.92 -19.61
CA MET A 27 -15.77 -8.68 -20.25
C MET A 27 -14.74 -7.99 -19.33
N ILE A 28 -15.17 -7.32 -18.26
CA ILE A 28 -14.26 -6.61 -17.37
C ILE A 28 -13.50 -7.59 -16.43
N SER A 29 -14.01 -8.80 -16.22
CA SER A 29 -13.33 -9.84 -15.43
C SER A 29 -12.26 -10.62 -16.19
N PHE A 30 -12.15 -10.47 -17.51
CA PHE A 30 -11.15 -11.24 -18.27
C PHE A 30 -9.73 -10.71 -18.03
N PHE A 31 -9.54 -9.40 -17.94
CA PHE A 31 -8.20 -8.85 -17.76
C PHE A 31 -7.65 -8.93 -16.33
N SER A 32 -8.50 -9.13 -15.32
CA SER A 32 -8.07 -9.39 -13.94
C SER A 32 -7.77 -10.86 -13.66
N LYS A 33 -8.23 -11.79 -14.52
CA LYS A 33 -7.98 -13.24 -14.38
C LYS A 33 -6.91 -13.80 -15.30
N VAL A 34 -6.34 -13.02 -16.23
CA VAL A 34 -5.17 -13.48 -16.98
C VAL A 34 -3.97 -13.43 -16.05
N SER A 35 -3.55 -14.62 -15.59
CA SER A 35 -2.35 -14.77 -14.75
C SER A 35 -1.17 -14.05 -15.38
N TRP A 36 -0.48 -13.27 -14.55
CA TRP A 36 0.77 -12.63 -14.91
C TRP A 36 1.77 -13.66 -15.39
N LYS A 37 1.83 -14.85 -14.79
CA LYS A 37 2.66 -15.96 -15.29
C LYS A 37 2.39 -16.27 -16.75
N LEU A 38 1.12 -16.26 -17.17
CA LEU A 38 0.74 -16.47 -18.57
C LEU A 38 1.14 -15.29 -19.47
N ARG A 39 1.00 -14.03 -19.01
CA ARG A 39 1.49 -12.86 -19.77
C ARG A 39 3.01 -12.90 -19.93
N PHE A 40 3.74 -13.29 -18.89
CA PHE A 40 5.19 -13.49 -18.92
C PHE A 40 5.60 -14.63 -19.86
N GLN A 41 4.77 -15.68 -19.96
CA GLN A 41 5.00 -16.81 -20.86
C GLN A 41 4.70 -16.48 -22.33
N LYS A 42 3.65 -15.70 -22.61
CA LYS A 42 3.20 -15.35 -23.97
C LYS A 42 4.11 -14.37 -24.73
N ARG A 43 5.34 -14.12 -24.25
CA ARG A 43 6.32 -13.20 -24.86
C ARG A 43 5.78 -11.78 -25.15
N GLU A 44 4.71 -11.33 -24.50
CA GLU A 44 4.36 -9.92 -24.57
C GLU A 44 5.54 -9.11 -24.01
N PRO A 45 6.09 -8.15 -24.76
CA PRO A 45 7.20 -7.34 -24.26
C PRO A 45 6.76 -6.69 -22.97
N LEU A 46 7.47 -6.95 -21.87
CA LEU A 46 7.07 -6.42 -20.56
C LEU A 46 6.96 -4.91 -20.52
N LYS A 47 7.74 -4.24 -21.38
CA LYS A 47 7.61 -2.81 -21.63
C LYS A 47 6.19 -2.42 -22.05
N ASN A 48 5.52 -3.20 -22.90
CA ASN A 48 4.15 -2.94 -23.33
C ASN A 48 3.16 -3.11 -22.18
N VAL A 49 3.36 -4.13 -21.34
CA VAL A 49 2.48 -4.35 -20.19
C VAL A 49 2.60 -3.22 -19.17
N PHE A 50 3.83 -2.77 -18.88
CA PHE A 50 4.06 -1.60 -18.04
C PHE A 50 3.54 -0.31 -18.66
N PHE A 51 3.64 -0.15 -19.98
CA PHE A 51 3.06 0.99 -20.69
C PHE A 51 1.53 1.02 -20.54
N ILE A 52 0.84 -0.10 -20.76
CA ILE A 52 -0.62 -0.20 -20.57
C ILE A 52 -1.01 0.10 -19.11
N LEU A 53 -0.23 -0.38 -18.14
CA LEU A 53 -0.47 -0.07 -16.73
C LEU A 53 -0.24 1.42 -16.42
N ALA A 54 0.77 2.04 -17.02
CA ALA A 54 1.06 3.45 -16.86
C ALA A 54 -0.07 4.33 -17.42
N GLU A 55 -0.56 4.02 -18.62
CA GLU A 55 -1.71 4.69 -19.22
C GLU A 55 -2.96 4.55 -18.33
N ARG A 56 -3.23 3.35 -17.82
CA ARG A 56 -4.36 3.12 -16.91
C ARG A 56 -4.21 3.81 -15.56
N ALA A 57 -2.97 3.92 -15.05
CA ALA A 57 -2.68 4.63 -13.81
C ALA A 57 -2.91 6.13 -13.92
N ARG A 58 -2.86 6.70 -15.13
CA ARG A 58 -3.10 8.12 -15.43
C ARG A 58 -4.47 8.40 -16.04
N ASP A 59 -5.34 7.39 -16.11
CA ASP A 59 -6.66 7.51 -16.72
C ASP A 59 -7.58 8.43 -15.88
N PRO A 60 -8.45 9.25 -16.50
CA PRO A 60 -9.43 10.05 -15.78
C PRO A 60 -10.35 9.24 -14.86
N SER A 61 -10.62 7.98 -15.19
CA SER A 61 -11.45 7.08 -14.38
C SER A 61 -10.68 6.50 -13.19
N ALA A 62 -11.10 6.88 -11.97
CA ALA A 62 -10.58 6.30 -10.73
C ALA A 62 -10.63 4.76 -10.71
N LYS A 63 -11.68 4.16 -11.30
CA LYS A 63 -11.80 2.70 -11.42
C LYS A 63 -10.64 2.07 -12.21
N LYS A 64 -10.21 2.71 -13.30
CA LYS A 64 -9.08 2.20 -14.10
C LYS A 64 -7.76 2.39 -13.36
N ARG A 65 -7.57 3.51 -12.66
CA ARG A 65 -6.39 3.76 -11.81
C ARG A 65 -6.29 2.75 -10.68
N HIS A 66 -7.37 2.55 -9.92
CA HIS A 66 -7.46 1.53 -8.87
C HIS A 66 -7.13 0.13 -9.41
N MET A 67 -7.71 -0.24 -10.56
CA MET A 67 -7.39 -1.52 -11.21
C MET A 67 -5.93 -1.62 -11.66
N ALA A 68 -5.28 -0.52 -12.04
CA ALA A 68 -3.85 -0.50 -12.35
C ALA A 68 -3.01 -0.83 -11.10
N MET A 69 -3.31 -0.22 -9.95
CA MET A 69 -2.63 -0.49 -8.68
C MET A 69 -2.83 -1.94 -8.23
N ARG A 70 -4.07 -2.43 -8.26
CA ARG A 70 -4.39 -3.83 -7.95
C ARG A 70 -3.68 -4.83 -8.86
N ASN A 71 -3.55 -4.50 -10.15
CA ASN A 71 -2.83 -5.31 -11.12
C ASN A 71 -1.33 -5.37 -10.81
N LEU A 72 -0.72 -4.26 -10.37
CA LEU A 72 0.67 -4.23 -9.89
C LEU A 72 0.84 -5.12 -8.65
N GLY A 73 -0.12 -5.10 -7.71
CA GLY A 73 -0.11 -5.98 -6.54
C GLY A 73 -0.21 -7.46 -6.89
N THR A 74 -1.08 -7.80 -7.83
CA THR A 74 -1.22 -9.18 -8.34
C THR A 74 0.08 -9.67 -8.98
N MET A 75 0.74 -8.82 -9.78
CA MET A 75 2.05 -9.13 -10.34
C MET A 75 3.13 -9.37 -9.27
N ALA A 76 3.10 -8.62 -8.15
CA ALA A 76 4.04 -8.81 -7.05
C ALA A 76 3.90 -10.17 -6.35
N TYR A 77 2.70 -10.75 -6.35
CA TYR A 77 2.48 -12.12 -5.87
C TYR A 77 2.88 -13.17 -6.91
N GLU A 78 2.49 -12.99 -8.17
CA GLU A 78 2.63 -14.02 -9.20
C GLU A 78 4.01 -14.10 -9.85
N ALA A 79 4.75 -12.99 -9.89
CA ALA A 79 6.06 -12.87 -10.55
C ALA A 79 7.00 -11.88 -9.82
N PRO A 80 7.39 -12.17 -8.56
CA PRO A 80 8.18 -11.27 -7.73
C PRO A 80 9.56 -10.92 -8.34
N ASP A 81 10.16 -11.84 -9.08
CA ASP A 81 11.40 -11.65 -9.85
C ASP A 81 11.27 -10.56 -10.92
N LYS A 82 10.11 -10.44 -11.55
CA LYS A 82 9.82 -9.38 -12.54
C LYS A 82 9.63 -8.04 -11.85
N VAL A 83 8.94 -8.01 -10.71
CA VAL A 83 8.85 -6.80 -9.88
C VAL A 83 10.22 -6.31 -9.45
N ARG A 84 11.13 -7.22 -9.04
CA ARG A 84 12.50 -6.83 -8.69
C ARG A 84 13.27 -6.25 -9.87
N LYS A 85 13.11 -6.81 -11.08
CA LYS A 85 13.74 -6.32 -12.32
C LYS A 85 13.22 -4.94 -12.74
N TYR A 86 11.92 -4.69 -12.63
CA TYR A 86 11.26 -3.44 -13.08
C TYR A 86 10.85 -2.51 -11.93
N LYS A 87 11.48 -2.65 -10.77
CA LYS A 87 11.07 -1.98 -9.53
C LYS A 87 10.93 -0.46 -9.64
N LYS A 88 11.78 0.22 -10.43
CA LYS A 88 11.69 1.68 -10.61
C LYS A 88 10.35 2.07 -11.24
N ILE A 89 9.93 1.36 -12.30
CA ILE A 89 8.66 1.62 -12.99
C ILE A 89 7.48 1.27 -12.06
N VAL A 90 7.56 0.15 -11.35
CA VAL A 90 6.52 -0.26 -10.40
C VAL A 90 6.35 0.77 -9.29
N LEU A 91 7.45 1.22 -8.68
CA LEU A 91 7.41 2.21 -7.60
C LEU A 91 6.90 3.57 -8.09
N ASP A 92 7.32 4.02 -9.28
CA ASP A 92 6.83 5.27 -9.88
C ASP A 92 5.30 5.28 -10.03
N LEU A 93 4.74 4.19 -10.59
CA LEU A 93 3.28 4.06 -10.74
C LEU A 93 2.54 4.01 -9.41
N LEU A 94 3.10 3.33 -8.41
CA LEU A 94 2.49 3.22 -7.09
C LEU A 94 2.54 4.53 -6.32
N VAL A 95 3.65 5.26 -6.41
CA VAL A 95 3.77 6.61 -5.84
C VAL A 95 2.78 7.55 -6.53
N TYR A 96 2.63 7.47 -7.86
CA TYR A 96 1.61 8.23 -8.57
C TYR A 96 0.20 7.97 -8.05
N GLY A 97 -0.18 6.69 -7.83
CA GLY A 97 -1.48 6.37 -7.24
C GLY A 97 -1.61 6.71 -5.75
N LEU A 98 -0.50 6.78 -5.02
CA LEU A 98 -0.47 7.17 -3.60
C LEU A 98 -0.77 8.68 -3.41
N TYR A 99 -0.46 9.48 -4.42
CA TYR A 99 -0.78 10.91 -4.52
C TYR A 99 -2.05 11.18 -5.36
N ASP A 100 -2.95 10.21 -5.51
CA ASP A 100 -4.19 10.42 -6.26
C ASP A 100 -4.99 11.59 -5.64
N PRO A 101 -5.26 12.67 -6.39
CA PRO A 101 -5.85 13.87 -5.79
C PRO A 101 -7.36 13.75 -5.53
N VAL A 102 -8.02 12.72 -6.06
CA VAL A 102 -9.49 12.66 -6.12
C VAL A 102 -10.05 11.45 -5.39
N ASN A 103 -9.31 10.34 -5.29
CA ASN A 103 -9.90 9.06 -4.93
C ASN A 103 -9.14 8.27 -3.87
N LEU A 104 -9.73 8.19 -2.68
CA LEU A 104 -9.21 7.45 -1.52
C LEU A 104 -9.05 5.94 -1.79
N GLU A 105 -9.90 5.32 -2.62
CA GLU A 105 -9.75 3.89 -2.96
C GLU A 105 -8.53 3.60 -3.84
N VAL A 106 -8.08 4.58 -4.65
CA VAL A 106 -6.83 4.47 -5.39
C VAL A 106 -5.65 4.57 -4.42
N ILE A 107 -5.67 5.55 -3.51
CA ILE A 107 -4.64 5.75 -2.48
C ILE A 107 -4.50 4.49 -1.62
N HIS A 108 -5.61 3.98 -1.09
CA HIS A 108 -5.65 2.79 -0.25
C HIS A 108 -5.08 1.54 -0.97
N GLU A 109 -5.49 1.30 -2.23
CA GLU A 109 -4.98 0.16 -2.99
C GLU A 109 -3.49 0.32 -3.35
N SER A 110 -3.03 1.56 -3.60
CA SER A 110 -1.61 1.87 -3.76
C SER A 110 -0.81 1.54 -2.51
N MET A 111 -1.29 1.90 -1.32
CA MET A 111 -0.61 1.59 -0.05
C MET A 111 -0.49 0.09 0.17
N LYS A 112 -1.60 -0.64 0.04
CA LYS A 112 -1.61 -2.11 0.17
C LYS A 112 -0.64 -2.75 -0.82
N THR A 113 -0.64 -2.27 -2.06
CA THR A 113 0.26 -2.77 -3.10
C THR A 113 1.72 -2.45 -2.79
N LEU A 114 2.01 -1.24 -2.30
CA LEU A 114 3.35 -0.85 -1.82
C LEU A 114 3.81 -1.80 -0.71
N THR A 115 2.99 -2.06 0.31
CA THR A 115 3.33 -3.00 1.39
C THR A 115 3.77 -4.37 0.87
N VAL A 116 3.07 -4.89 -0.14
CA VAL A 116 3.43 -6.17 -0.79
C VAL A 116 4.73 -6.04 -1.57
N VAL A 117 4.85 -5.05 -2.45
CA VAL A 117 6.02 -4.84 -3.29
C VAL A 117 7.28 -4.64 -2.45
N LEU A 118 7.21 -3.81 -1.41
CA LEU A 118 8.32 -3.53 -0.49
C LEU A 118 8.77 -4.81 0.24
N GLY A 119 7.82 -5.65 0.67
CA GLY A 119 8.12 -6.96 1.23
C GLY A 119 8.86 -7.88 0.25
N LYS A 120 8.43 -7.94 -1.02
CA LYS A 120 9.06 -8.80 -2.05
C LYS A 120 10.46 -8.30 -2.47
N ILE A 121 10.68 -6.99 -2.52
CA ILE A 121 11.99 -6.41 -2.83
C ILE A 121 12.86 -6.21 -1.58
N GLN A 122 12.34 -6.48 -0.38
CA GLN A 122 13.00 -6.27 0.93
C GLN A 122 13.51 -4.82 1.08
N GLY A 123 12.74 -3.83 0.62
CA GLY A 123 13.15 -2.42 0.59
C GLY A 123 14.34 -2.08 -0.31
N LYS A 124 14.90 -3.05 -1.06
CA LYS A 124 16.14 -2.86 -1.83
C LYS A 124 15.92 -1.97 -3.06
N GLY A 125 16.62 -0.85 -3.08
CA GLY A 125 16.62 0.08 -4.22
C GLY A 125 15.38 0.97 -4.29
N LEU A 126 14.84 1.35 -3.12
CA LEU A 126 13.84 2.40 -3.02
C LEU A 126 14.36 3.75 -3.52
N GLY A 127 15.65 4.07 -3.30
CA GLY A 127 16.19 5.36 -3.75
C GLY A 127 15.39 6.53 -3.16
N SER A 128 15.15 7.57 -3.96
CA SER A 128 14.35 8.74 -3.57
C SER A 128 12.89 8.42 -3.25
N PHE A 129 12.31 7.35 -3.82
CA PHE A 129 10.93 6.93 -3.53
C PHE A 129 10.72 6.66 -2.03
N PHE A 130 11.78 6.34 -1.26
CA PHE A 130 11.68 6.22 0.19
C PHE A 130 11.11 7.50 0.83
N ILE A 131 11.54 8.67 0.37
CA ILE A 131 11.08 9.97 0.88
C ILE A 131 9.59 10.15 0.58
N ASP A 132 9.21 10.04 -0.70
CA ASP A 132 7.85 10.27 -1.17
C ASP A 132 6.84 9.34 -0.47
N ILE A 133 7.16 8.04 -0.41
CA ILE A 133 6.31 7.06 0.26
C ILE A 133 6.21 7.37 1.76
N THR A 134 7.32 7.73 2.42
CA THR A 134 7.29 8.05 3.87
C THR A 134 6.46 9.29 4.16
N LEU A 135 6.66 10.38 3.40
CA LEU A 135 5.94 11.63 3.59
C LEU A 135 4.44 11.42 3.39
N GLN A 136 4.05 10.78 2.30
CA GLN A 136 2.64 10.57 2.01
C GLN A 136 1.99 9.58 2.98
N THR A 137 2.68 8.49 3.34
CA THR A 137 2.18 7.55 4.36
C THR A 137 1.93 8.25 5.69
N ARG A 138 2.82 9.17 6.09
CA ARG A 138 2.66 9.95 7.32
C ARG A 138 1.38 10.78 7.33
N THR A 139 0.99 11.39 6.21
CA THR A 139 -0.25 12.18 6.13
C THR A 139 -1.53 11.37 6.33
N LEU A 140 -1.45 10.04 6.18
CA LEU A 140 -2.60 9.12 6.24
C LEU A 140 -2.70 8.37 7.57
N LEU A 141 -1.80 8.63 8.53
CA LEU A 141 -1.81 7.96 9.83
C LEU A 141 -3.02 8.34 10.68
N ASP A 142 -3.49 9.58 10.55
CA ASP A 142 -4.60 10.16 11.32
C ASP A 142 -5.88 10.32 10.48
N ASP A 143 -5.97 9.61 9.34
CA ASP A 143 -7.14 9.66 8.45
C ASP A 143 -8.41 9.14 9.14
N GLU A 144 -9.60 9.63 8.82
CA GLU A 144 -10.84 9.16 9.44
C GLU A 144 -11.17 7.71 9.05
N ASN A 145 -10.71 7.24 7.89
CA ASN A 145 -10.95 5.90 7.40
C ASN A 145 -10.01 4.88 8.06
N ASP A 146 -10.58 3.97 8.84
CA ASP A 146 -9.85 2.90 9.53
C ASP A 146 -8.94 2.07 8.60
N SER A 147 -9.37 1.82 7.35
CA SER A 147 -8.59 1.03 6.39
C SER A 147 -7.37 1.77 5.87
N LEU A 148 -7.47 3.10 5.70
CA LEU A 148 -6.34 3.96 5.37
C LEU A 148 -5.37 4.04 6.54
N ARG A 149 -5.84 4.33 7.76
CA ARG A 149 -4.98 4.33 8.96
C ARG A 149 -4.26 3.00 9.13
N TYR A 150 -4.99 1.88 9.05
CA TYR A 150 -4.40 0.54 9.14
C TYR A 150 -3.27 0.34 8.12
N SER A 151 -3.54 0.65 6.85
CA SER A 151 -2.57 0.51 5.77
C SER A 151 -1.38 1.45 5.95
N ALA A 152 -1.61 2.66 6.47
CA ALA A 152 -0.59 3.65 6.79
C ALA A 152 0.36 3.17 7.87
N PHE A 153 -0.17 2.68 9.00
CA PHE A 153 0.68 2.12 10.05
C PHE A 153 1.51 0.95 9.54
N VAL A 154 0.90 -0.01 8.84
CA VAL A 154 1.63 -1.17 8.31
C VAL A 154 2.77 -0.73 7.36
N LEU A 155 2.49 0.19 6.44
CA LEU A 155 3.50 0.68 5.49
C LEU A 155 4.60 1.49 6.19
N PHE A 156 4.25 2.35 7.15
CA PHE A 156 5.21 3.14 7.93
C PHE A 156 6.14 2.24 8.76
N GLY A 157 5.60 1.18 9.36
CA GLY A 157 6.38 0.18 10.10
C GLY A 157 7.37 -0.57 9.20
N GLN A 158 6.97 -0.92 7.98
CA GLN A 158 7.90 -1.50 7.01
C GLN A 158 9.00 -0.51 6.57
N LEU A 159 8.66 0.76 6.36
CA LEU A 159 9.64 1.79 6.04
C LEU A 159 10.68 1.95 7.16
N ALA A 160 10.26 1.82 8.43
CA ALA A 160 11.19 1.82 9.57
C ALA A 160 12.24 0.71 9.47
N ALA A 161 11.84 -0.49 9.00
CA ALA A 161 12.76 -1.59 8.75
C ALA A 161 13.68 -1.36 7.54
N PHE A 162 13.27 -0.52 6.58
CA PHE A 162 14.00 -0.29 5.32
C PHE A 162 14.78 1.02 5.23
N ALA A 163 14.67 1.93 6.21
CA ALA A 163 15.38 3.21 6.17
C ALA A 163 16.92 3.01 6.09
N GLY A 164 17.43 2.01 6.79
CA GLY A 164 18.86 1.67 6.83
C GLY A 164 19.73 2.86 7.26
N ARG A 165 21.04 2.80 6.96
CA ARG A 165 21.96 3.91 7.30
C ARG A 165 21.68 5.17 6.48
N LYS A 166 21.33 5.00 5.19
CA LYS A 166 21.13 6.10 4.24
C LYS A 166 20.02 7.06 4.68
N TRP A 167 18.87 6.52 5.08
CA TRP A 167 17.69 7.32 5.41
C TRP A 167 17.49 7.53 6.91
N LYS A 168 18.39 7.02 7.78
CA LYS A 168 18.25 7.09 9.24
C LYS A 168 17.92 8.49 9.74
N LYS A 169 18.68 9.52 9.35
CA LYS A 169 18.46 10.90 9.79
C LYS A 169 17.08 11.43 9.38
N PHE A 170 16.73 11.24 8.11
CA PHE A 170 15.43 11.65 7.57
C PHE A 170 14.28 10.92 8.29
N PHE A 171 14.35 9.60 8.40
CA PHE A 171 13.31 8.79 9.01
C PHE A 171 13.18 9.07 10.51
N THR A 172 14.27 9.32 11.25
CA THR A 172 14.21 9.81 12.64
C THR A 172 13.41 11.10 12.75
N SER A 173 13.61 12.07 11.85
CA SER A 173 12.81 13.31 11.85
C SER A 173 11.33 13.02 11.57
N GLN A 174 11.02 12.08 10.67
CA GLN A 174 9.63 11.69 10.40
C GLN A 174 8.99 11.01 11.62
N VAL A 175 9.67 10.07 12.27
CA VAL A 175 9.17 9.38 13.47
C VAL A 175 8.90 10.37 14.61
N LYS A 176 9.75 11.39 14.79
CA LYS A 176 9.49 12.46 15.78
C LYS A 176 8.22 13.24 15.45
N GLN A 177 7.96 13.54 14.18
CA GLN A 177 6.76 14.26 13.73
C GLN A 177 5.49 13.40 13.83
N THR A 178 5.59 12.07 13.89
CA THR A 178 4.45 11.16 14.03
C THR A 178 4.25 10.65 15.45
N ARG A 179 4.94 11.24 16.44
CA ARG A 179 4.91 10.76 17.82
C ARG A 179 3.49 10.80 18.38
N ASP A 180 2.78 11.90 18.19
CA ASP A 180 1.44 12.07 18.74
C ASP A 180 0.44 11.09 18.09
N SER A 181 0.48 10.97 16.76
CA SER A 181 -0.28 9.97 15.99
C SER A 181 -0.04 8.56 16.52
N LEU A 182 1.23 8.19 16.73
CA LEU A 182 1.59 6.88 17.29
C LEU A 182 0.99 6.69 18.69
N LEU A 183 1.08 7.67 19.59
CA LEU A 183 0.57 7.55 20.95
C LEU A 183 -0.96 7.45 21.00
N ILE A 184 -1.66 8.26 20.22
CA ILE A 184 -3.13 8.29 20.15
C ILE A 184 -3.66 6.97 19.57
N HIS A 185 -3.11 6.51 18.45
CA HIS A 185 -3.60 5.33 17.74
C HIS A 185 -3.20 3.99 18.37
N LEU A 186 -2.39 3.99 19.45
CA LEU A 186 -2.22 2.78 20.26
C LEU A 186 -3.52 2.36 20.97
N GLN A 187 -4.45 3.29 21.16
CA GLN A 187 -5.79 3.07 21.68
C GLN A 187 -6.86 3.34 20.61
N ASP A 188 -6.55 3.09 19.34
CA ASP A 188 -7.50 3.30 18.24
C ASP A 188 -8.81 2.53 18.48
N ARG A 189 -9.94 3.15 18.12
CA ARG A 189 -11.28 2.56 18.22
C ARG A 189 -11.38 1.25 17.45
N ASN A 190 -10.63 1.13 16.35
CA ASN A 190 -10.52 -0.09 15.58
C ASN A 190 -9.36 -0.95 16.11
N PRO A 191 -9.63 -2.19 16.60
CA PRO A 191 -8.60 -3.05 17.18
C PRO A 191 -7.52 -3.48 16.17
N GLN A 192 -7.82 -3.53 14.88
CA GLN A 192 -6.82 -3.84 13.85
C GLN A 192 -5.83 -2.68 13.67
N VAL A 193 -6.34 -1.44 13.71
CA VAL A 193 -5.50 -0.24 13.64
C VAL A 193 -4.62 -0.14 14.89
N ALA A 194 -5.19 -0.34 16.08
CA ALA A 194 -4.43 -0.34 17.33
C ALA A 194 -3.29 -1.38 17.32
N LYS A 195 -3.57 -2.59 16.81
CA LYS A 195 -2.56 -3.64 16.64
C LYS A 195 -1.47 -3.24 15.63
N ALA A 196 -1.86 -2.68 14.49
CA ALA A 196 -0.91 -2.20 13.48
C ALA A 196 -0.01 -1.09 14.05
N CYS A 197 -0.60 -0.11 14.72
CA CYS A 197 0.10 0.97 15.40
C CYS A 197 1.12 0.42 16.42
N LYS A 198 0.73 -0.55 17.26
CA LYS A 198 1.63 -1.20 18.22
C LYS A 198 2.85 -1.85 17.54
N THR A 199 2.65 -2.57 16.43
CA THR A 199 3.75 -3.16 15.66
C THR A 199 4.64 -2.08 15.02
N THR A 200 4.04 -1.01 14.50
CA THR A 200 4.77 0.13 13.92
C THR A 200 5.60 0.85 14.96
N PHE A 201 5.05 1.07 16.15
CA PHE A 201 5.74 1.68 17.28
C PHE A 201 7.00 0.89 17.65
N GLN A 202 6.90 -0.44 17.74
CA GLN A 202 8.04 -1.32 17.98
C GLN A 202 9.11 -1.20 16.88
N ALA A 203 8.70 -1.19 15.61
CA ALA A 203 9.60 -1.00 14.47
C ALA A 203 10.28 0.38 14.47
N CYS A 204 9.60 1.41 14.97
CA CYS A 204 10.12 2.78 15.10
C CYS A 204 11.02 2.99 16.33
N SER A 205 11.05 2.05 17.29
CA SER A 205 11.83 2.17 18.52
C SER A 205 13.32 2.54 18.35
N PRO A 206 14.05 2.12 17.29
CA PRO A 206 15.44 2.54 17.08
C PRO A 206 15.60 4.03 16.72
N TYR A 207 14.52 4.68 16.32
CA TYR A 207 14.48 6.08 15.89
C TYR A 207 13.89 7.02 16.95
N LEU A 208 13.27 6.45 17.99
CA LEU A 208 12.67 7.19 19.11
C LEU A 208 13.66 7.52 20.24
N LYS A 209 14.84 6.90 20.26
CA LYS A 209 15.87 7.15 21.28
C LYS A 209 16.28 8.63 21.27
N LEU A 210 16.21 9.27 22.43
CA LEU A 210 16.80 10.59 22.66
C LEU A 210 18.30 10.46 22.43
N LYS A 211 18.85 11.30 21.56
CA LYS A 211 20.30 11.45 21.43
C LYS A 211 20.78 12.07 22.74
N GLU A 212 21.79 11.48 23.37
CA GLU A 212 22.36 11.97 24.62
C GLU A 212 22.73 13.45 24.51
N GLU A 213 21.95 14.31 25.15
CA GLU A 213 22.35 15.65 25.54
C GLU A 213 22.42 15.62 27.08
N TYR A 214 23.63 15.40 27.59
CA TYR A 214 24.07 15.57 28.99
C TYR A 214 23.13 15.04 30.10
N SER A 215 23.21 13.75 30.43
CA SER A 215 22.72 13.27 31.73
C SER A 215 23.88 13.16 32.72
N PHE A 216 23.91 14.08 33.69
CA PHE A 216 24.75 14.02 34.88
C PHE A 216 24.58 12.65 35.58
N GLN A 217 25.71 12.06 35.95
CA GLN A 217 25.78 10.89 36.82
C GLN A 217 25.27 11.29 38.21
N SER A 218 24.18 10.66 38.67
CA SER A 218 23.89 10.52 40.10
C SER A 218 24.12 9.06 40.47
N GLU A 219 24.89 8.83 41.52
CA GLU A 219 25.53 7.57 41.89
C GLU A 219 24.63 6.59 42.70
N GLU A 220 23.30 6.67 42.64
CA GLU A 220 22.45 6.02 43.67
C GLU A 220 21.55 4.83 43.26
N ASP A 221 21.67 4.25 42.05
CA ASP A 221 20.80 3.11 41.66
C ASP A 221 21.57 1.87 41.16
N GLN A 222 22.15 1.12 42.10
CA GLN A 222 23.06 -0.01 41.83
C GLN A 222 22.39 -1.40 41.74
N ARG A 223 21.06 -1.50 41.57
CA ARG A 223 20.39 -2.82 41.35
C ARG A 223 19.48 -2.92 40.12
N ASN A 224 19.37 -1.88 39.30
CA ASN A 224 18.63 -1.93 38.03
C ASN A 224 19.34 -1.18 36.89
N THR A 225 20.65 -0.97 37.03
CA THR A 225 21.43 0.01 36.23
C THR A 225 21.42 -0.30 34.74
N LYS A 226 21.43 -1.57 34.31
CA LYS A 226 21.38 -1.93 32.88
C LYS A 226 20.05 -1.58 32.23
N LEU A 227 18.93 -1.89 32.91
CA LEU A 227 17.60 -1.55 32.40
C LEU A 227 17.38 -0.04 32.46
N TYR A 228 17.74 0.60 33.58
CA TYR A 228 17.56 2.04 33.73
C TYR A 228 18.38 2.84 32.69
N GLN A 229 19.62 2.44 32.40
CA GLN A 229 20.42 3.05 31.32
C GLN A 229 19.83 2.75 29.93
N GLN A 230 19.31 1.55 29.70
CA GLN A 230 18.67 1.23 28.41
C GLN A 230 17.36 2.00 28.20
N LEU A 231 16.69 2.36 29.29
CA LEU A 231 15.37 2.98 29.30
C LEU A 231 15.39 4.50 29.47
N SER A 232 16.41 5.07 30.12
CA SER A 232 16.55 6.51 30.36
C SER A 232 16.55 7.35 29.08
N HIS A 233 16.93 6.76 27.95
CA HIS A 233 16.93 7.41 26.64
C HIS A 233 15.53 7.49 25.99
N TYR A 234 14.49 6.93 26.60
CA TYR A 234 13.11 7.01 26.11
C TYR A 234 12.30 8.03 26.92
N HIS A 235 11.39 8.72 26.23
CA HIS A 235 10.46 9.66 26.88
C HIS A 235 9.60 8.93 27.94
N PRO A 236 9.23 9.56 29.08
CA PRO A 236 8.43 8.92 30.15
C PRO A 236 7.15 8.23 29.66
N GLU A 237 6.41 8.85 28.74
CA GLU A 237 5.22 8.25 28.11
C GLU A 237 5.53 6.96 27.32
N ILE A 238 6.69 6.91 26.66
CA ILE A 238 7.16 5.75 25.90
C ILE A 238 7.53 4.62 26.88
N LEU A 239 8.17 4.97 27.99
CA LEU A 239 8.48 4.02 29.06
C LEU A 239 7.21 3.46 29.68
N GLN A 240 6.27 4.34 30.03
CA GLN A 240 4.96 3.94 30.56
C GLN A 240 4.22 3.03 29.58
N PHE A 241 4.28 3.32 28.27
CA PHE A 241 3.72 2.45 27.24
C PHE A 241 4.38 1.07 27.24
N PHE A 242 5.72 0.99 27.27
CA PHE A 242 6.43 -0.28 27.28
C PHE A 242 6.10 -1.12 28.52
N TYR A 243 6.06 -0.50 29.71
CA TYR A 243 5.67 -1.15 30.96
C TYR A 243 4.21 -1.61 30.94
N ALA A 244 3.27 -0.74 30.53
CA ALA A 244 1.85 -1.06 30.49
C ALA A 244 1.52 -2.21 29.51
N ASN A 245 2.31 -2.35 28.45
CA ASN A 245 2.10 -3.35 27.40
C ASN A 245 2.95 -4.62 27.56
N LYS A 246 3.71 -4.77 28.65
CA LYS A 246 4.64 -5.88 28.88
C LYS A 246 5.58 -6.13 27.69
N ILE A 247 6.04 -5.04 27.06
CA ILE A 247 7.02 -5.11 25.96
C ILE A 247 8.44 -5.21 26.53
N LEU A 248 8.64 -4.68 27.74
CA LEU A 248 9.78 -4.87 28.63
C LEU A 248 9.33 -5.71 29.82
#